data_AF-S1QXL8-F1
#
_entry.id   AF-S1QXL8-F1
#
_cell.length_a   1.000
_cell.length_b   1.000
_cell.length_c   1.000
_cell.angle_alpha   90.00
_cell.angle_beta   90.00
_cell.angle_gamma   90.00
#
_symmetry.space_group_name_H-M   'P 1'
#
loop_
_entity.id
_entity.type
_entity.pdbx_description
1 polymer ?
#
loop_
_entity_poly.entity_id
_entity_poly.type
_entity_poly.pdbx_seq_one_letter_code
_entity_poly.pdbx_strand_id
1 'polypeptide(L)'
;MGKETIIGATLREARLNKKISLDELQQMTKIQKRYLEALEQGAFDRLPGDYYVRTFIRQYAQAVGINGEKLVAAFDGDEDQLLPELPKREQVAEVQSTRTQVHTQMSRRGKQKDYIPIIVLGSIALVILIIVGYTTLQDYKSTSMIEAPSSVEKQASSKSSTSHTSSSSSTSESTKESSTTSTTKEEKNKLEMSVTQLSAAQAQVAINQAKAPITFQFKGVNGPCWVGVMVNGSYLYQYTLQAGVEQTYTLPDQVTQGTIVLGASDNVEVQVNSQKLDFKNPAYKATKKNLDFIISYQNQGTQANQTTTQAH
;
A
#
# COMPACT_ATOMS: atom_id res chain seq x y z
N MET A 1 2.45 -26.51 -8.72
CA MET A 1 1.97 -25.60 -7.66
C MET A 1 0.76 -26.27 -7.04
N GLY A 2 0.70 -26.45 -5.72
CA GLY A 2 -0.37 -27.21 -5.07
C GLY A 2 -1.73 -26.49 -5.17
N LYS A 3 -2.82 -27.26 -5.15
CA LYS A 3 -4.20 -26.74 -5.16
C LYS A 3 -4.45 -25.81 -3.97
N GLU A 4 -3.85 -26.11 -2.82
CA GLU A 4 -3.97 -25.30 -1.61
C GLU A 4 -3.39 -23.89 -1.81
N THR A 5 -2.27 -23.79 -2.52
CA THR A 5 -1.61 -22.51 -2.81
C THR A 5 -2.48 -21.64 -3.73
N ILE A 6 -3.15 -22.24 -4.72
CA ILE A 6 -4.03 -21.51 -5.65
C ILE A 6 -5.27 -20.98 -4.91
N ILE A 7 -5.88 -21.81 -4.06
CA ILE A 7 -7.03 -21.41 -3.23
C ILE A 7 -6.62 -20.28 -2.28
N GLY A 8 -5.48 -20.42 -1.59
CA GLY A 8 -4.94 -19.41 -0.70
C GLY A 8 -4.65 -18.07 -1.38
N ALA A 9 -4.04 -18.11 -2.56
CA ALA A 9 -3.79 -16.93 -3.38
C ALA A 9 -5.09 -16.23 -3.80
N THR A 10 -6.09 -17.01 -4.23
CA THR A 10 -7.41 -16.49 -4.65
C THR A 10 -8.13 -15.78 -3.50
N LEU A 11 -8.13 -16.39 -2.31
CA LEU A 11 -8.72 -15.80 -1.10
C LEU A 11 -8.01 -14.49 -0.72
N ARG A 12 -6.67 -14.50 -0.72
CA ARG A 12 -5.85 -13.32 -0.42
C ARG A 12 -6.12 -12.18 -1.39
N GLU A 13 -6.16 -12.47 -2.68
CA GLU A 13 -6.43 -11.47 -3.72
C GLU A 13 -7.82 -10.83 -3.51
N ALA A 14 -8.85 -11.64 -3.28
CA ALA A 14 -10.20 -11.14 -3.00
C ALA A 14 -10.24 -10.26 -1.74
N ARG A 15 -9.51 -10.62 -0.69
CA ARG A 15 -9.40 -9.78 0.53
C ARG A 15 -8.73 -8.45 0.24
N LEU A 16 -7.62 -8.45 -0.48
CA LEU A 16 -6.90 -7.22 -0.85
C LEU A 16 -7.76 -6.33 -1.74
N ASN A 17 -8.54 -6.91 -2.66
CA ASN A 17 -9.50 -6.17 -3.49
C ASN A 17 -10.63 -5.52 -2.67
N LYS A 18 -11.06 -6.18 -1.58
CA LYS A 18 -11.99 -5.62 -0.59
C LYS A 18 -11.35 -4.59 0.35
N LYS A 19 -10.01 -4.45 0.33
CA LYS A 19 -9.23 -3.55 1.20
C LYS A 19 -9.42 -3.81 2.70
N ILE A 20 -9.76 -5.04 3.08
CA ILE A 20 -9.93 -5.42 4.49
C ILE A 20 -8.67 -6.08 5.04
N SER A 21 -8.37 -5.82 6.31
CA SER A 21 -7.24 -6.43 7.01
C SER A 21 -7.56 -7.86 7.45
N LEU A 22 -6.53 -8.63 7.82
CA LEU A 22 -6.74 -9.95 8.43
C LEU A 22 -7.41 -9.85 9.81
N ASP A 23 -7.16 -8.78 10.56
CA ASP A 23 -7.80 -8.52 11.85
C ASP A 23 -9.28 -8.20 11.70
N GLU A 24 -9.63 -7.39 10.70
CA GLU A 24 -11.02 -7.11 10.32
C GLU A 24 -11.72 -8.38 9.82
N LEU A 25 -11.05 -9.17 8.97
CA LEU A 25 -11.58 -10.45 8.51
C LEU A 25 -11.80 -11.44 9.66
N GLN A 26 -10.90 -11.48 10.65
CA GLN A 26 -11.10 -12.24 11.89
C GLN A 26 -12.34 -11.75 12.64
N GLN A 27 -12.57 -10.44 12.74
CA GLN A 27 -13.75 -9.91 13.42
C GLN A 27 -15.05 -10.27 12.70
N MET A 28 -15.04 -10.26 11.36
CA MET A 28 -16.17 -10.63 10.52
C MET A 28 -16.49 -12.13 10.57
N THR A 29 -15.47 -12.98 10.44
CA THR A 29 -15.63 -14.44 10.31
C THR A 29 -15.57 -15.17 11.64
N LYS A 30 -15.01 -14.55 12.69
CA LYS A 30 -14.67 -15.18 13.97
C LYS A 30 -13.59 -16.27 13.88
N ILE A 31 -12.92 -16.39 12.73
CA ILE A 31 -11.80 -17.30 12.54
C ILE A 31 -10.54 -16.62 13.05
N GLN A 32 -9.76 -17.30 13.89
CA GLN A 32 -8.51 -16.75 14.41
C GLN A 32 -7.53 -16.43 13.26
N LYS A 33 -6.85 -15.28 13.38
CA LYS A 33 -5.92 -14.75 12.38
C LYS A 33 -4.87 -15.75 11.92
N ARG A 34 -4.32 -16.57 12.85
CA ARG A 34 -3.35 -17.63 12.52
C ARG A 34 -3.86 -18.61 11.45
N TYR A 35 -5.16 -18.91 11.45
CA TYR A 35 -5.77 -19.82 10.49
C TYR A 35 -6.08 -19.12 9.16
N LEU A 36 -6.45 -17.84 9.20
CA LEU A 36 -6.60 -17.03 8.00
C LEU A 36 -5.27 -16.87 7.25
N GLU A 37 -4.18 -16.65 7.99
CA GLU A 37 -2.82 -16.62 7.44
C GLU A 37 -2.41 -17.97 6.85
N ALA A 38 -2.73 -19.07 7.52
CA ALA A 38 -2.48 -20.41 7.03
C ALA A 38 -3.25 -20.70 5.73
N LEU A 39 -4.52 -20.26 5.63
CA LEU A 39 -5.31 -20.35 4.41
C LEU A 39 -4.67 -19.56 3.25
N GLU A 40 -4.28 -18.30 3.48
CA GLU A 40 -3.65 -17.47 2.43
C GLU A 40 -2.31 -18.02 1.94
N GLN A 41 -1.59 -18.75 2.79
CA GLN A 41 -0.30 -19.38 2.47
C GLN A 41 -0.46 -20.78 1.86
N GLY A 42 -1.68 -21.31 1.77
CA GLY A 42 -1.92 -22.69 1.34
C GLY A 42 -1.39 -23.74 2.33
N ALA A 43 -1.11 -23.37 3.58
CA ALA A 43 -0.57 -24.24 4.61
C ALA A 43 -1.69 -24.93 5.39
N PHE A 44 -2.47 -25.76 4.70
CA PHE A 44 -3.73 -26.30 5.23
C PHE A 44 -3.52 -27.32 6.36
N ASP A 45 -2.37 -27.97 6.36
CA ASP A 45 -1.85 -28.86 7.40
C ASP A 45 -1.67 -28.18 8.77
N ARG A 46 -1.71 -26.85 8.85
CA ARG A 46 -1.75 -26.09 10.13
C ARG A 46 -3.14 -25.87 10.69
N LEU A 47 -4.20 -26.26 9.97
CA LEU A 47 -5.57 -26.19 10.45
C LEU A 47 -5.92 -27.46 11.25
N PRO A 48 -6.90 -27.41 12.18
CA PRO A 48 -7.26 -28.54 13.04
C PRO A 48 -7.85 -29.79 12.33
N GLY A 49 -7.89 -29.79 10.99
CA GLY A 49 -8.40 -30.88 10.15
C GLY A 49 -9.17 -30.38 8.93
N ASP A 50 -9.34 -31.25 7.94
CA ASP A 50 -9.92 -30.92 6.63
C ASP A 50 -11.34 -30.36 6.71
N TYR A 51 -12.14 -30.81 7.69
CA TYR A 51 -13.47 -30.26 7.93
C TYR A 51 -13.43 -28.76 8.23
N TYR A 52 -12.46 -28.32 9.02
CA TYR A 52 -12.26 -26.90 9.34
C TYR A 52 -11.72 -26.13 8.14
N VAL A 53 -10.85 -26.74 7.32
CA VAL A 53 -10.36 -26.14 6.07
C VAL A 53 -11.55 -25.74 5.19
N ARG A 54 -12.46 -26.68 4.90
CA ARG A 54 -13.66 -26.42 4.06
C ARG A 54 -14.54 -25.32 4.65
N THR A 55 -14.78 -25.40 5.96
CA THR A 55 -15.62 -24.44 6.67
C THR A 55 -15.03 -23.04 6.64
N PHE A 56 -13.72 -22.92 6.87
CA PHE A 56 -13.03 -21.64 6.87
C PHE A 56 -12.87 -21.06 5.46
N ILE A 57 -12.67 -21.90 4.43
CA ILE A 57 -12.70 -21.46 3.02
C ILE A 57 -14.05 -20.82 2.69
N ARG A 58 -15.18 -21.46 3.05
CA ARG A 58 -16.52 -20.88 2.80
C ARG A 58 -16.72 -19.55 3.52
N GLN A 59 -16.41 -19.50 4.82
CA GLN A 59 -16.59 -18.29 5.62
C GLN A 59 -15.72 -17.14 5.13
N TYR A 60 -14.45 -17.41 4.80
CA TYR A 60 -13.55 -16.43 4.20
C TYR A 60 -14.14 -15.93 2.87
N ALA A 61 -14.46 -16.85 1.95
CA ALA A 61 -14.99 -16.53 0.63
C ALA A 61 -16.27 -15.67 0.71
N GLN A 62 -17.17 -16.01 1.63
CA GLN A 62 -18.39 -15.25 1.90
C GLN A 62 -18.08 -13.83 2.37
N ALA A 63 -17.12 -13.66 3.30
CA ALA A 63 -16.73 -12.34 3.80
C ALA A 63 -16.11 -11.45 2.72
N VAL A 64 -15.39 -12.03 1.76
CA VAL A 64 -14.78 -11.28 0.64
C VAL A 64 -15.65 -11.22 -0.63
N GLY A 65 -16.82 -11.87 -0.62
CA GLY A 65 -17.81 -11.81 -1.69
C GLY A 65 -17.48 -12.66 -2.93
N ILE A 66 -16.76 -13.77 -2.75
CA ILE A 66 -16.49 -14.75 -3.82
C ILE A 66 -17.21 -16.07 -3.55
N ASN A 67 -17.30 -16.94 -4.55
CA ASN A 67 -17.99 -18.22 -4.42
C ASN A 67 -17.13 -19.25 -3.67
N GLY A 68 -17.46 -19.48 -2.39
CA GLY A 68 -16.75 -20.43 -1.54
C GLY A 68 -16.93 -21.90 -1.91
N GLU A 69 -18.07 -22.29 -2.50
CA GLU A 69 -18.31 -23.69 -2.89
C GLU A 69 -17.38 -24.12 -4.02
N LYS A 70 -17.06 -23.22 -4.96
CA LYS A 70 -16.07 -23.51 -6.01
C LYS A 70 -14.68 -23.77 -5.44
N LEU A 71 -14.29 -23.02 -4.41
CA LEU A 71 -12.99 -23.18 -3.76
C LEU A 71 -12.92 -24.45 -2.91
N VAL A 72 -14.03 -24.82 -2.27
CA VAL A 72 -14.13 -26.11 -1.55
C VAL A 72 -14.10 -27.28 -2.52
N ALA A 73 -14.81 -27.23 -3.64
CA ALA A 73 -14.75 -28.26 -4.68
C ALA A 73 -13.32 -28.44 -5.23
N ALA A 74 -12.61 -27.32 -5.46
CA ALA A 74 -11.21 -27.34 -5.86
C ALA A 74 -10.29 -27.96 -4.78
N PHE A 75 -10.59 -27.74 -3.50
CA PHE A 75 -9.88 -28.38 -2.39
C PHE A 75 -10.15 -29.89 -2.35
N ASP A 76 -11.39 -30.30 -2.58
CA ASP A 76 -11.85 -31.69 -2.52
C ASP A 76 -11.37 -32.53 -3.73
N GLY A 77 -10.88 -31.87 -4.79
CA GLY A 77 -10.35 -32.54 -5.97
C GLY A 77 -11.39 -32.81 -7.04
N ASP A 78 -12.55 -32.16 -6.96
CA ASP A 78 -13.59 -32.23 -8.00
C ASP A 78 -13.18 -31.36 -9.19
N GLU A 79 -12.43 -31.97 -10.11
CA GLU A 79 -11.80 -31.33 -11.28
C GLU A 79 -12.77 -31.00 -12.44
N ASP A 80 -14.09 -30.93 -12.21
CA ASP A 80 -15.08 -30.70 -13.27
C ASP A 80 -15.52 -29.22 -13.43
N GLN A 81 -14.85 -28.24 -12.79
CA GLN A 81 -15.31 -26.83 -12.86
C GLN A 81 -14.26 -25.73 -12.97
N LEU A 82 -12.96 -26.06 -13.06
CA LEU A 82 -11.88 -25.08 -13.24
C LEU A 82 -11.33 -24.97 -14.68
N LEU A 83 -11.85 -25.78 -15.61
CA LEU A 83 -11.57 -25.67 -17.04
C LEU A 83 -12.84 -25.19 -17.76
N PRO A 84 -12.75 -24.31 -18.77
CA PRO A 84 -13.87 -24.12 -19.70
C PRO A 84 -14.26 -25.50 -20.22
N GLU A 85 -15.54 -25.87 -20.11
CA GLU A 85 -16.05 -27.15 -20.62
C GLU A 85 -15.67 -27.30 -22.09
N LEU A 86 -14.60 -28.04 -22.37
CA LEU A 86 -14.42 -28.64 -23.68
C LEU A 86 -15.57 -29.63 -23.84
N PRO A 87 -16.27 -29.63 -24.98
CA PRO A 87 -17.45 -30.45 -25.17
C PRO A 87 -17.07 -31.91 -24.91
N LYS A 88 -17.67 -32.48 -23.86
CA LYS A 88 -17.57 -33.90 -23.51
C LYS A 88 -18.01 -34.67 -24.75
N ARG A 89 -17.09 -35.40 -25.39
CA ARG A 89 -17.45 -36.26 -26.53
C ARG A 89 -18.55 -37.20 -26.05
N GLU A 90 -19.72 -37.09 -26.67
CA GLU A 90 -20.81 -38.04 -26.53
C GLU A 90 -20.25 -39.44 -26.77
N GLN A 91 -20.17 -40.24 -25.70
CA GLN A 91 -20.08 -41.67 -25.87
C GLN A 91 -21.44 -42.09 -26.45
N VAL A 92 -21.39 -42.58 -27.69
CA VAL A 92 -22.52 -43.16 -28.42
C VAL A 92 -23.14 -44.25 -27.55
N ALA A 93 -24.22 -43.90 -26.86
CA ALA A 93 -25.16 -44.86 -26.31
C ALA A 93 -26.20 -45.14 -27.39
N GLU A 94 -26.25 -46.41 -27.74
CA GLU A 94 -27.09 -47.04 -28.74
C GLU A 94 -28.57 -46.64 -28.62
N VAL A 95 -29.16 -46.34 -29.77
CA VAL A 95 -30.52 -45.86 -29.96
C VAL A 95 -31.52 -46.98 -29.74
N GLN A 96 -32.39 -46.90 -28.72
CA GLN A 96 -33.75 -47.46 -28.78
C GLN A 96 -34.78 -46.58 -28.02
N SER A 97 -35.50 -45.81 -28.83
CA SER A 97 -36.91 -45.40 -28.81
C SER A 97 -37.77 -45.56 -27.53
N THR A 98 -38.42 -44.47 -27.11
CA THR A 98 -39.89 -44.25 -27.27
C THR A 98 -40.45 -43.31 -26.18
N ARG A 99 -40.71 -42.07 -26.60
CA ARG A 99 -41.86 -41.19 -26.29
C ARG A 99 -42.70 -41.52 -25.03
N THR A 100 -42.61 -40.67 -24.02
CA THR A 100 -43.79 -40.03 -23.38
C THR A 100 -43.37 -38.70 -22.74
N GLN A 101 -44.13 -37.67 -23.10
CA GLN A 101 -44.07 -36.28 -22.65
C GLN A 101 -44.52 -36.21 -21.16
N VAL A 102 -44.20 -35.23 -20.32
CA VAL A 102 -44.74 -33.86 -20.32
C VAL A 102 -44.09 -33.09 -19.15
N HIS A 103 -43.49 -31.96 -19.48
CA HIS A 103 -43.53 -30.65 -18.80
C HIS A 103 -43.34 -30.53 -17.27
N THR A 104 -42.22 -29.92 -16.86
CA THR A 104 -42.22 -28.90 -15.78
C THR A 104 -41.32 -27.72 -16.19
N GLN A 105 -42.01 -26.73 -16.74
CA GLN A 105 -41.94 -25.30 -16.45
C GLN A 105 -40.59 -24.62 -16.14
N MET A 106 -40.31 -23.65 -17.02
CA MET A 106 -39.74 -22.33 -16.76
C MET A 106 -38.30 -22.22 -16.22
N SER A 107 -37.35 -22.15 -17.15
CA SER A 107 -36.28 -21.16 -17.05
C SER A 107 -35.77 -20.76 -18.44
N ARG A 108 -36.32 -19.66 -18.96
CA ARG A 108 -35.69 -18.89 -20.05
C ARG A 108 -35.79 -17.41 -19.67
N ARG A 109 -35.09 -17.04 -18.59
CA ARG A 109 -34.81 -15.65 -18.28
C ARG A 109 -33.56 -15.27 -19.07
N GLY A 110 -33.78 -14.42 -20.06
CA GLY A 110 -32.82 -14.14 -21.13
C GLY A 110 -31.45 -13.69 -20.64
N LYS A 111 -30.41 -14.31 -21.22
CA LYS A 111 -29.02 -13.80 -21.27
C LYS A 111 -28.93 -12.59 -22.22
N GLN A 112 -29.80 -11.59 -22.00
CA GLN A 112 -29.93 -10.37 -22.79
C GLN A 112 -29.61 -9.09 -21.99
N LYS A 113 -29.08 -9.23 -20.77
CA LYS A 113 -28.84 -8.10 -19.87
C LYS A 113 -27.38 -7.85 -19.50
N ASP A 114 -26.45 -8.72 -19.92
CA ASP A 114 -25.03 -8.56 -19.57
C ASP A 114 -24.25 -7.67 -20.55
N TYR A 115 -24.83 -7.33 -21.71
CA TYR A 115 -24.25 -6.39 -22.69
C TYR A 115 -24.85 -4.98 -22.65
N ILE A 116 -25.95 -4.77 -21.91
CA ILE A 116 -26.54 -3.44 -21.71
C ILE A 116 -25.53 -2.46 -21.08
N PRO A 117 -24.77 -2.79 -20.01
CA PRO A 117 -23.81 -1.84 -19.45
C PRO A 117 -22.64 -1.55 -20.41
N ILE A 118 -22.24 -2.53 -21.24
CA ILE A 118 -21.17 -2.38 -22.24
C ILE A 118 -21.61 -1.46 -23.38
N ILE A 119 -22.84 -1.61 -23.89
CA ILE A 119 -23.38 -0.78 -24.96
C ILE A 119 -23.61 0.66 -24.46
N VAL A 120 -24.07 0.83 -23.21
CA VAL A 120 -24.23 2.16 -22.60
C VAL A 120 -22.88 2.86 -22.40
N LEU A 121 -21.84 2.14 -21.96
CA LEU A 121 -20.51 2.73 -21.81
C LEU A 121 -19.89 3.08 -23.17
N GLY A 122 -20.09 2.23 -24.17
CA GLY A 122 -19.67 2.49 -25.54
C GLY A 122 -20.37 3.69 -26.19
N SER A 123 -21.68 3.85 -25.97
CA SER A 123 -22.43 5.00 -26.49
C SER A 123 -22.03 6.31 -25.83
N ILE A 124 -21.75 6.31 -24.52
CA ILE A 124 -21.22 7.47 -23.81
C ILE A 124 -19.84 7.87 -24.37
N ALA A 125 -18.94 6.91 -24.59
CA ALA A 125 -17.63 7.18 -25.18
C ALA A 125 -17.73 7.73 -26.62
N LEU A 126 -18.65 7.19 -27.43
CA LEU A 126 -18.91 7.69 -28.78
C LEU A 126 -19.42 9.13 -28.77
N VAL A 127 -20.36 9.46 -27.88
CA VAL A 127 -20.90 10.81 -27.73
C VAL A 127 -19.80 11.78 -27.29
N ILE A 128 -18.94 11.40 -26.35
CA ILE A 128 -17.80 12.22 -25.93
C ILE A 128 -16.84 12.47 -27.11
N LEU A 129 -16.51 11.45 -27.90
CA LEU A 129 -15.66 11.61 -29.09
C LEU A 129 -16.27 12.54 -30.14
N ILE A 130 -17.59 12.46 -30.35
CA ILE A 130 -18.30 13.36 -31.27
C ILE A 130 -18.27 14.80 -30.75
N ILE A 131 -18.51 15.00 -29.44
CA ILE A 131 -18.47 16.33 -28.83
C ILE A 131 -17.06 16.93 -28.90
N VAL A 132 -16.03 16.17 -28.50
CA VAL A 132 -14.62 16.63 -28.55
C VAL A 132 -14.17 16.86 -29.99
N GLY A 133 -14.54 16.00 -30.93
CA GLY A 133 -14.30 16.21 -32.35
C GLY A 133 -14.95 17.50 -32.84
N TYR A 134 -16.20 17.76 -32.45
CA TYR A 134 -16.94 18.96 -32.83
C TYR A 134 -16.35 20.24 -32.21
N THR A 135 -15.95 20.21 -30.93
CA THR A 135 -15.33 21.39 -30.27
C THR A 135 -13.94 21.66 -30.83
N THR A 136 -13.10 20.63 -31.03
CA THR A 136 -11.77 20.82 -31.64
C THR A 136 -11.89 21.36 -33.07
N LEU A 137 -12.87 20.91 -33.86
CA LEU A 137 -13.17 21.45 -35.19
C LEU A 137 -13.60 22.92 -35.18
N GLN A 138 -14.23 23.41 -34.10
CA GLN A 138 -14.55 24.83 -33.94
C GLN A 138 -13.34 25.65 -33.48
N ASP A 139 -12.50 25.09 -32.61
CA ASP A 139 -11.30 25.75 -32.10
C ASP A 139 -10.20 25.90 -33.17
N TYR A 140 -10.13 25.01 -34.16
CA TYR A 140 -9.23 25.19 -35.32
C TYR A 140 -9.56 26.43 -36.17
N LYS A 141 -10.76 27.03 -36.03
CA LYS A 141 -11.13 28.26 -36.75
C LYS A 141 -11.00 29.53 -35.91
N SER A 142 -10.58 29.44 -34.65
CA SER A 142 -10.52 30.61 -33.77
C SER A 142 -9.19 30.70 -33.03
N THR A 143 -8.46 31.79 -33.31
CA THR A 143 -7.32 32.35 -32.56
C THR A 143 -5.92 31.98 -33.06
N SER A 144 -5.38 32.82 -33.95
CA SER A 144 -3.97 33.16 -33.96
C SER A 144 -3.81 34.54 -33.33
N MET A 145 -3.24 34.61 -32.13
CA MET A 145 -2.65 35.83 -31.59
C MET A 145 -1.48 35.42 -30.68
N ILE A 146 -0.32 35.21 -31.31
CA ILE A 146 0.97 35.17 -30.64
C ILE A 146 1.77 36.33 -31.23
N GLU A 147 1.93 37.36 -30.41
CA GLU A 147 2.83 38.48 -30.64
C GLU A 147 4.26 38.03 -30.31
N ALA A 148 5.19 38.23 -31.24
CA ALA A 148 6.59 37.84 -31.08
C ALA A 148 7.36 38.90 -30.27
N PRO A 149 8.23 38.52 -29.30
CA PRO A 149 9.14 39.48 -28.68
C PRO A 149 10.51 39.51 -29.38
N SER A 150 11.16 40.67 -29.20
CA SER A 150 12.60 40.93 -29.24
C SER A 150 13.25 41.38 -30.55
N SER A 151 13.56 42.68 -30.57
CA SER A 151 14.78 43.23 -31.16
C SER A 151 15.22 44.44 -30.35
N VAL A 152 16.17 44.27 -29.42
CA VAL A 152 17.09 45.35 -29.01
C VAL A 152 18.47 44.75 -28.77
N GLU A 153 19.44 45.33 -29.49
CA GLU A 153 20.83 44.93 -29.58
C GLU A 153 21.72 45.79 -28.67
N LYS A 154 22.72 45.11 -28.06
CA LYS A 154 24.03 45.53 -27.52
C LYS A 154 24.18 46.84 -26.73
N GLN A 155 24.78 46.67 -25.54
CA GLN A 155 25.99 47.41 -25.19
C GLN A 155 26.98 46.52 -24.43
N ALA A 156 28.21 46.46 -24.94
CA ALA A 156 29.37 45.91 -24.26
C ALA A 156 30.09 47.03 -23.49
N SER A 157 30.54 46.76 -22.27
CA SER A 157 31.68 47.44 -21.69
C SER A 157 32.39 46.55 -20.68
N SER A 158 33.71 46.59 -20.80
CA SER A 158 34.78 45.87 -20.10
C SER A 158 34.96 46.26 -18.63
N LYS A 159 35.52 45.36 -17.79
CA LYS A 159 36.94 45.40 -17.34
C LYS A 159 37.21 44.47 -16.12
N SER A 160 38.43 43.91 -16.17
CA SER A 160 39.28 43.14 -15.22
C SER A 160 38.99 43.23 -13.71
N SER A 161 39.46 42.36 -12.81
CA SER A 161 40.74 41.60 -12.73
C SER A 161 40.74 40.72 -11.45
N THR A 162 41.38 39.52 -11.52
CA THR A 162 42.43 38.99 -10.59
C THR A 162 42.03 38.75 -9.11
N SER A 163 42.36 37.67 -8.37
CA SER A 163 43.52 36.76 -8.31
C SER A 163 43.33 35.66 -7.25
N HIS A 164 43.94 34.48 -7.52
CA HIS A 164 44.82 33.64 -6.67
C HIS A 164 44.39 33.19 -5.26
N THR A 165 44.26 31.87 -4.99
CA THR A 165 45.32 30.86 -4.70
C THR A 165 45.87 30.94 -3.28
N SER A 166 45.81 29.81 -2.56
CA SER A 166 46.75 29.29 -1.51
C SER A 166 45.97 28.29 -0.61
N SER A 167 46.17 26.97 -0.72
CA SER A 167 47.09 26.13 0.10
C SER A 167 46.71 26.10 1.60
N SER A 168 46.57 24.97 2.30
CA SER A 168 47.56 23.90 2.50
C SER A 168 47.01 22.76 3.40
N SER A 169 47.51 21.51 3.17
CA SER A 169 47.92 20.40 4.10
C SER A 169 47.28 20.24 5.50
N SER A 170 47.07 19.07 6.12
CA SER A 170 47.80 17.78 6.10
C SER A 170 47.06 16.67 6.88
N THR A 171 47.37 15.44 6.47
CA THR A 171 47.38 14.07 7.00
C THR A 171 47.38 13.77 8.53
N SER A 172 46.83 12.57 8.84
CA SER A 172 47.26 11.53 9.81
C SER A 172 46.55 11.34 11.17
N GLU A 173 45.81 10.23 11.25
CA GLU A 173 46.00 9.04 12.12
C GLU A 173 45.60 8.99 13.63
N SER A 174 44.81 7.93 13.91
CA SER A 174 44.79 7.03 15.09
C SER A 174 43.97 7.30 16.38
N THR A 175 43.14 6.29 16.69
CA THR A 175 42.71 5.74 18.00
C THR A 175 42.33 6.67 19.17
N LYS A 176 41.10 6.54 19.71
CA LYS A 176 40.79 5.74 20.93
C LYS A 176 39.31 5.85 21.33
N GLU A 177 38.71 4.68 21.52
CA GLU A 177 37.78 4.25 22.58
C GLU A 177 37.25 5.24 23.64
N SER A 178 35.97 5.01 24.00
CA SER A 178 35.36 5.15 25.34
C SER A 178 34.35 6.30 25.57
N SER A 179 33.08 5.87 25.57
CA SER A 179 32.06 5.98 26.63
C SER A 179 31.76 7.29 27.40
N THR A 180 30.45 7.42 27.69
CA THR A 180 29.83 7.96 28.91
C THR A 180 29.52 9.46 28.96
N THR A 181 28.23 9.74 28.74
CA THR A 181 27.32 10.50 29.62
C THR A 181 27.85 11.76 30.31
N SER A 182 27.29 12.93 29.97
CA SER A 182 26.55 13.77 30.93
C SER A 182 25.94 15.02 30.28
N THR A 183 24.61 15.04 30.29
CA THR A 183 23.69 16.12 30.68
C THR A 183 24.25 17.53 30.93
N THR A 184 23.67 18.53 30.25
CA THR A 184 23.26 19.85 30.78
C THR A 184 22.26 20.45 29.78
N LYS A 185 20.95 20.25 30.00
CA LYS A 185 19.95 21.26 30.44
C LYS A 185 19.82 22.50 29.54
N GLU A 186 18.57 22.63 29.06
CA GLU A 186 17.84 23.88 28.78
C GLU A 186 17.65 24.27 27.30
N GLU A 187 16.73 23.59 26.61
CA GLU A 187 15.70 24.29 25.83
C GLU A 187 14.40 23.46 25.79
N LYS A 188 13.38 23.95 26.50
CA LYS A 188 12.04 23.36 26.60
C LYS A 188 11.39 23.40 25.21
N ASN A 189 10.83 22.26 24.79
CA ASN A 189 9.82 22.09 23.74
C ASN A 189 10.30 21.76 22.30
N LYS A 190 11.47 21.15 22.14
CA LYS A 190 11.93 20.60 20.84
C LYS A 190 11.56 19.13 20.73
N LEU A 191 11.10 18.69 19.55
CA LEU A 191 10.91 17.27 19.23
C LEU A 191 12.21 16.50 19.52
N GLU A 192 12.12 15.48 20.38
CA GLU A 192 13.24 14.60 20.69
C GLU A 192 13.07 13.31 19.90
N MET A 193 14.02 13.03 19.01
CA MET A 193 14.05 11.80 18.23
C MET A 193 15.29 10.99 18.53
N SER A 194 15.13 9.69 18.76
CA SER A 194 16.23 8.75 18.90
C SER A 194 16.02 7.53 17.99
N VAL A 195 17.12 7.01 17.46
CA VAL A 195 17.13 5.82 16.60
C VAL A 195 17.97 4.75 17.25
N THR A 196 17.37 3.61 17.57
CA THR A 196 18.04 2.45 18.14
C THR A 196 18.07 1.35 17.09
N GLN A 197 19.26 0.94 16.65
CA GLN A 197 19.38 -0.15 15.70
C GLN A 197 19.23 -1.50 16.40
N LEU A 198 18.22 -2.28 15.99
CA LEU A 198 17.94 -3.61 16.52
C LEU A 198 18.68 -4.68 15.72
N SER A 199 18.77 -4.50 14.40
CA SER A 199 19.49 -5.39 13.49
C SER A 199 19.85 -4.66 12.19
N ALA A 200 20.49 -5.37 11.25
CA ALA A 200 20.74 -4.87 9.90
C ALA A 200 19.45 -4.37 9.19
N ALA A 201 18.34 -5.09 9.39
CA ALA A 201 17.07 -4.84 8.70
C ALA A 201 16.00 -4.16 9.58
N GLN A 202 16.30 -3.82 10.84
CA GLN A 202 15.32 -3.25 11.77
C GLN A 202 15.95 -2.17 12.66
N ALA A 203 15.27 -1.04 12.78
CA ALA A 203 15.60 0.00 13.74
C ALA A 203 14.32 0.48 14.43
N GLN A 204 14.43 0.84 15.70
CA GLN A 204 13.37 1.52 16.44
C GLN A 204 13.61 3.03 16.38
N VAL A 205 12.54 3.79 16.20
CA VAL A 205 12.54 5.25 16.15
C VAL A 205 11.61 5.77 17.24
N ALA A 206 12.16 6.36 18.30
CA ALA A 206 11.34 7.00 19.32
C ALA A 206 11.20 8.49 18.99
N ILE A 207 9.95 8.99 18.99
CA ILE A 207 9.59 10.39 18.73
C ILE A 207 8.86 10.90 19.97
N ASN A 208 9.58 11.58 20.85
CA ASN A 208 9.06 12.05 22.13
C ASN A 208 8.63 13.51 22.03
N GLN A 209 7.63 13.87 22.86
CA GLN A 209 7.09 15.23 22.96
C GLN A 209 6.60 15.76 21.61
N ALA A 210 5.96 14.90 20.82
CA ALA A 210 5.53 15.23 19.47
C ALA A 210 4.24 16.07 19.48
N LYS A 211 4.15 17.08 18.60
CA LYS A 211 2.91 17.84 18.34
C LYS A 211 2.24 17.26 17.10
N ALA A 212 0.93 17.01 17.18
CA ALA A 212 0.14 16.59 16.02
C ALA A 212 -0.04 17.78 15.05
N PRO A 213 -0.12 17.53 13.73
CA PRO A 213 0.02 16.23 13.08
C PRO A 213 1.50 15.84 12.84
N ILE A 214 1.80 14.54 12.84
CA ILE A 214 3.14 14.03 12.49
C ILE A 214 3.22 13.80 11.00
N THR A 215 4.26 14.35 10.38
CA THR A 215 4.47 14.26 8.94
C THR A 215 5.77 13.53 8.64
N PHE A 216 5.68 12.46 7.85
CA PHE A 216 6.82 11.78 7.27
C PHE A 216 7.10 12.29 5.87
N GLN A 217 8.36 12.61 5.59
CA GLN A 217 8.83 13.01 4.28
C GLN A 217 9.86 12.00 3.80
N PHE A 218 9.68 11.55 2.56
CA PHE A 218 10.51 10.55 1.92
C PHE A 218 11.08 11.12 0.62
N LYS A 219 12.40 11.10 0.48
CA LYS A 219 13.10 11.58 -0.71
C LYS A 219 13.88 10.45 -1.35
N GLY A 220 13.58 10.14 -2.61
CA GLY A 220 14.39 9.21 -3.40
C GLY A 220 15.71 9.83 -3.82
N VAL A 221 16.80 9.05 -3.75
CA VAL A 221 18.17 9.55 -4.01
C VAL A 221 18.79 8.85 -5.22
N ASN A 222 19.13 7.56 -5.08
CA ASN A 222 20.00 6.84 -6.03
C ASN A 222 19.25 5.83 -6.92
N GLY A 223 17.95 5.65 -6.74
CA GLY A 223 17.17 4.66 -7.50
C GLY A 223 15.76 4.46 -6.95
N PRO A 224 15.02 3.46 -7.46
CA PRO A 224 13.70 3.16 -6.95
C PRO A 224 13.77 2.69 -5.51
N CYS A 225 12.83 3.17 -4.68
CA CYS A 225 12.65 2.73 -3.30
C CYS A 225 11.17 2.55 -3.02
N TRP A 226 10.77 1.36 -2.61
CA TRP A 226 9.40 1.13 -2.15
C TRP A 226 9.28 1.58 -0.70
N VAL A 227 8.30 2.43 -0.40
CA VAL A 227 8.02 2.95 0.93
C VAL A 227 6.60 2.55 1.31
N GLY A 228 6.45 1.95 2.49
CA GLY A 228 5.15 1.68 3.09
C GLY A 228 5.10 2.18 4.53
N VAL A 229 3.99 2.81 4.92
CA VAL A 229 3.70 3.14 6.32
C VAL A 229 2.60 2.20 6.81
N MET A 230 2.94 1.37 7.79
CA MET A 230 2.06 0.37 8.36
C MET A 230 1.68 0.75 9.80
N VAL A 231 0.40 0.68 10.13
CA VAL A 231 -0.13 0.85 11.48
C VAL A 231 -1.08 -0.30 11.76
N ASN A 232 -0.99 -0.91 12.95
CA ASN A 232 -1.81 -2.07 13.32
C ASN A 232 -1.81 -3.20 12.27
N GLY A 233 -0.66 -3.45 11.64
CA GLY A 233 -0.51 -4.50 10.61
C GLY A 233 -1.08 -4.16 9.22
N SER A 234 -1.63 -2.95 9.02
CA SER A 234 -2.22 -2.53 7.74
C SER A 234 -1.46 -1.34 7.15
N TYR A 235 -1.24 -1.35 5.83
CA TYR A 235 -0.63 -0.22 5.13
C TYR A 235 -1.62 0.94 5.02
N LEU A 236 -1.27 2.06 5.64
CA LEU A 236 -2.00 3.32 5.46
C LEU A 236 -1.47 4.12 4.28
N TYR A 237 -0.19 3.93 3.95
CA TYR A 237 0.47 4.56 2.82
C TYR A 237 1.42 3.58 2.16
N GLN A 238 1.48 3.65 0.83
CA GLN A 238 2.41 2.86 0.02
C GLN A 238 2.74 3.61 -1.27
N TYR A 239 4.03 3.69 -1.60
CA TYR A 239 4.49 4.36 -2.81
C TYR A 239 5.86 3.84 -3.24
N THR A 240 6.13 3.80 -4.54
CA THR A 240 7.47 3.52 -5.07
C THR A 240 8.12 4.83 -5.48
N LEU A 241 9.02 5.35 -4.65
CA LEU A 241 9.80 6.55 -4.92
C LEU A 241 10.80 6.32 -6.04
N GLN A 242 11.00 7.33 -6.87
CA GLN A 242 12.09 7.41 -7.85
C GLN A 242 13.14 8.41 -7.37
N ALA A 243 14.34 8.36 -7.96
CA ALA A 243 15.41 9.30 -7.67
C ALA A 243 14.96 10.76 -7.91
N GLY A 244 15.22 11.63 -6.93
CA GLY A 244 14.83 13.05 -6.96
C GLY A 244 13.37 13.33 -6.62
N VAL A 245 12.51 12.32 -6.50
CA VAL A 245 11.11 12.49 -6.12
C VAL A 245 10.98 12.58 -4.60
N GLU A 246 10.21 13.56 -4.14
CA GLU A 246 9.84 13.72 -2.74
C GLU A 246 8.36 13.39 -2.56
N GLN A 247 8.04 12.68 -1.48
CA GLN A 247 6.67 12.39 -1.07
C GLN A 247 6.50 12.65 0.41
N THR A 248 5.34 13.19 0.75
CA THR A 248 5.00 13.56 2.12
C THR A 248 3.73 12.84 2.51
N TYR A 249 3.74 12.23 3.69
CA TYR A 249 2.58 11.55 4.26
C TYR A 249 2.34 12.03 5.69
N THR A 250 1.13 12.51 5.95
CA THR A 250 0.69 12.92 7.28
C THR A 250 -0.01 11.75 7.97
N LEU A 251 0.47 11.37 9.15
CA LEU A 251 -0.14 10.32 9.96
C LEU A 251 -1.53 10.77 10.45
N PRO A 252 -2.52 9.86 10.48
CA PRO A 252 -3.79 10.10 11.15
C PRO A 252 -3.61 10.39 12.65
N ASP A 253 -4.57 11.11 13.22
CA ASP A 253 -4.63 11.36 14.66
C ASP A 253 -4.68 10.04 15.46
N GLN A 254 -4.17 10.06 16.69
CA GLN A 254 -4.14 8.91 17.62
C GLN A 254 -3.15 7.78 17.27
N VAL A 255 -2.41 7.86 16.16
CA VAL A 255 -1.36 6.85 15.88
C VAL A 255 -0.16 7.08 16.79
N THR A 256 0.08 6.15 17.71
CA THR A 256 1.20 6.16 18.66
C THR A 256 2.33 5.21 18.26
N GLN A 257 2.10 4.26 17.36
CA GLN A 257 3.12 3.32 16.92
C GLN A 257 2.83 2.77 15.52
N GLY A 258 3.87 2.28 14.85
CA GLY A 258 3.76 1.61 13.57
C GLY A 258 5.12 1.27 12.99
N THR A 259 5.14 0.87 11.74
CA THR A 259 6.36 0.49 11.03
C THR A 259 6.41 1.20 9.68
N ILE A 260 7.51 1.88 9.41
CA ILE A 260 7.87 2.32 8.06
C ILE A 260 8.69 1.20 7.44
N VAL A 261 8.19 0.61 6.36
CA VAL A 261 8.86 -0.45 5.61
C VAL A 261 9.51 0.18 4.37
N LEU A 262 10.82 0.03 4.25
CA LEU A 262 11.61 0.55 3.14
C LEU A 262 12.19 -0.63 2.35
N GLY A 263 11.82 -0.74 1.08
CA GLY A 263 12.43 -1.64 0.09
C GLY A 263 13.43 -0.87 -0.77
N ALA A 264 14.65 -1.38 -0.88
CA ALA A 264 15.84 -0.64 -1.32
C ALA A 264 16.14 0.60 -0.43
N SER A 265 16.28 0.40 0.88
CA SER A 265 16.43 1.48 1.87
C SER A 265 17.65 2.40 1.68
N ASP A 266 18.66 1.96 0.93
CA ASP A 266 19.81 2.80 0.58
C ASP A 266 19.43 3.96 -0.35
N ASN A 267 18.33 3.82 -1.10
CA ASN A 267 17.87 4.77 -2.12
C ASN A 267 16.92 5.84 -1.59
N VAL A 268 16.69 5.92 -0.28
CA VAL A 268 15.76 6.89 0.32
C VAL A 268 16.38 7.64 1.49
N GLU A 269 15.99 8.90 1.66
CA GLU A 269 16.14 9.66 2.90
C GLU A 269 14.78 9.88 3.53
N VAL A 270 14.73 9.75 4.86
CA VAL A 270 13.51 9.89 5.64
C VAL A 270 13.65 11.08 6.57
N GLN A 271 12.60 11.89 6.68
CA GLN A 271 12.51 12.96 7.66
C GLN A 271 11.18 12.88 8.40
N VAL A 272 11.20 13.25 9.67
CA VAL A 272 10.00 13.36 10.50
C VAL A 272 9.90 14.81 10.97
N ASN A 273 8.79 15.49 10.69
CA ASN A 273 8.58 16.90 11.05
C ASN A 273 9.79 17.80 10.68
N SER A 274 10.32 17.62 9.47
CA SER A 274 11.48 18.35 8.91
C SER A 274 12.82 18.10 9.59
N GLN A 275 12.91 17.12 10.48
CA GLN A 275 14.17 16.66 11.06
C GLN A 275 14.58 15.34 10.41
N LYS A 276 15.82 15.31 9.88
CA LYS A 276 16.39 14.15 9.21
C LYS A 276 16.49 12.96 10.17
N LEU A 277 16.03 11.80 9.70
CA LEU A 277 16.13 10.54 10.42
C LEU A 277 17.34 9.76 9.90
N ASP A 278 18.37 9.63 10.74
CA ASP A 278 19.53 8.81 10.40
C ASP A 278 19.32 7.36 10.86
N PHE A 279 18.90 6.52 9.91
CA PHE A 279 18.69 5.10 10.13
C PHE A 279 19.66 4.23 9.33
N LYS A 280 20.56 4.82 8.53
CA LYS A 280 21.51 4.04 7.71
C LYS A 280 22.67 3.61 8.60
N ASN A 281 23.12 2.35 8.45
CA ASN A 281 24.35 1.90 9.09
C ASN A 281 25.33 1.45 8.00
N PRO A 282 26.50 2.08 7.85
CA PRO A 282 27.49 1.64 6.88
C PRO A 282 27.99 0.21 7.12
N ALA A 283 27.90 -0.32 8.35
CA ALA A 283 28.29 -1.67 8.69
C ALA A 283 27.31 -2.75 8.18
N TYR A 284 26.08 -2.38 7.81
CA TYR A 284 25.04 -3.31 7.43
C TYR A 284 24.29 -2.84 6.18
N LYS A 285 24.54 -3.49 5.05
CA LYS A 285 23.79 -3.27 3.81
C LYS A 285 22.57 -4.19 3.78
N ALA A 286 21.41 -3.66 4.15
CA ALA A 286 20.14 -4.35 3.98
C ALA A 286 19.38 -3.70 2.83
N THR A 287 18.92 -4.53 1.88
CA THR A 287 18.05 -4.03 0.80
C THR A 287 16.69 -3.63 1.37
N LYS A 288 16.18 -4.33 2.38
CA LYS A 288 14.95 -3.97 3.09
C LYS A 288 15.27 -3.52 4.51
N LYS A 289 14.63 -2.44 4.96
CA LYS A 289 14.73 -1.96 6.33
C LYS A 289 13.37 -1.56 6.90
N ASN A 290 13.07 -2.04 8.09
CA ASN A 290 11.89 -1.67 8.85
C ASN A 290 12.29 -0.65 9.92
N LEU A 291 11.56 0.46 10.00
CA LEU A 291 11.71 1.48 11.03
C LEU A 291 10.46 1.45 11.90
N ASP A 292 10.54 0.80 13.05
CA ASP A 292 9.46 0.69 14.01
C ASP A 292 9.41 1.98 14.83
N PHE A 293 8.41 2.81 14.59
CA PHE A 293 8.29 4.09 15.27
C PHE A 293 7.35 4.01 16.47
N ILE A 294 7.69 4.75 17.51
CA ILE A 294 6.89 4.97 18.71
C ILE A 294 6.81 6.48 18.92
N ILE A 295 5.60 7.00 19.05
CA ILE A 295 5.31 8.43 19.19
C ILE A 295 4.69 8.67 20.56
N SER A 296 5.30 9.57 21.32
CA SER A 296 4.71 10.13 22.55
C SER A 296 4.29 11.57 22.29
N TYR A 297 2.99 11.80 22.23
CA TYR A 297 2.44 13.15 22.03
C TYR A 297 2.52 13.97 23.32
N GLN A 298 2.65 15.29 23.16
CA GLN A 298 2.51 16.21 24.30
C GLN A 298 1.08 16.13 24.84
N ASN A 299 0.92 15.98 26.15
CA ASN A 299 -0.39 16.07 26.80
C ASN A 299 -1.02 17.42 26.45
N GLN A 300 -2.02 17.42 25.56
CA GLN A 300 -2.91 18.56 25.44
C GLN A 300 -3.71 18.61 26.73
N GLY A 301 -3.50 19.66 27.52
CA GLY A 301 -4.14 19.82 28.82
C GLY A 301 -5.65 19.63 28.69
N THR A 302 -6.19 18.68 29.45
CA THR A 302 -7.61 18.49 29.67
C THR A 302 -8.18 19.76 30.31
N GLN A 303 -8.74 20.67 29.49
CA GLN A 303 -9.59 21.75 29.97
C GLN A 303 -10.96 21.15 30.34
N ALA A 304 -11.30 21.30 31.62
CA ALA A 304 -12.63 21.38 32.21
C ALA A 304 -13.69 20.32 31.84
N ASN A 305 -14.00 19.46 32.81
CA ASN A 305 -15.34 19.50 33.38
C ASN A 305 -15.29 19.08 34.87
N GLN A 306 -15.16 20.07 35.75
CA GLN A 306 -15.47 19.88 37.17
C GLN A 306 -16.99 19.82 37.27
N THR A 307 -17.55 18.61 37.34
CA THR A 307 -18.93 18.45 37.79
C THR A 307 -18.96 18.74 39.28
N THR A 308 -19.38 19.95 39.62
CA THR A 308 -19.78 20.35 40.97
C THR A 308 -20.92 19.45 41.43
N THR A 309 -20.61 18.44 42.26
CA THR A 309 -21.61 17.79 43.11
C THR A 309 -21.89 18.73 44.28
N GLN A 310 -22.93 19.56 44.15
CA GLN A 310 -23.52 20.23 45.30
C GLN A 310 -24.40 19.22 46.04
N ALA A 311 -24.05 19.01 47.31
CA ALA A 311 -24.92 18.43 48.30
C ALA A 311 -26.06 19.41 48.62
N HIS A 312 -27.30 18.93 48.55
CA HIS A 312 -28.40 19.35 49.41
C HIS A 312 -29.49 18.29 49.43
#